data_AF-A0A6N7IJX9-F1
#
_entry.id   AF-A0A6N7IJX9-F1
#
_cell.length_a   1.000
_cell.length_b   1.000
_cell.length_c   1.000
_cell.angle_alpha   90.00
_cell.angle_beta   90.00
_cell.angle_gamma   90.00
#
_symmetry.space_group_name_H-M   'P 1'
#
loop_
_entity.id
_entity.type
_entity.pdbx_description
1 polymer ?
#
loop_
_entity_poly.entity_id
_entity_poly.type
_entity_poly.pdbx_seq_one_letter_code
_entity_poly.pdbx_strand_id
1 'polypeptide(L)'
;MKGPSIQIYRMNGPFIVVAICHVPPSRFVISVTGRGARDRRGDARGRGRCPRGGAGSHPDGTVAGMIQTAMRAARRRPAVSGRQAGGRRGGGRGTHLGHWTFMFGEIAAYSFAVLAVTGFFLLVFYEPSMERTGYHGSYATLRGVSMSEAYASTLRISFDVRGGLLIRQIHHWAALIFVAAVTLQLLRMFFTGAFRRPRTRNWQIWILLLILGMAAGVTGTILPDDMLSGGSLALIQGVTQSIPVVGSYVTLWLFGGEIPGQAIIFRMYWVHLIVSMVMVILFVIRYRLLRRYGHSQFGSPRPAELPVRVGAVRTGVVASFLTTCGVLALLGAVAQINPIWLYGPYQPGSISAGSVPGWYMGFLDGALRIMPSWEFVVGGHTVTPAVFIPALVIPGGFFLLLATYPAFERWATGDRQLHHVLDRPRNTATRTALGVAGVTFYGVLWAAAANDQIASNFHVSLFAVTGFFRLAVLAGPPIAFVLTQRICLGLQRRDLRTALRGVETGIVRRLPDGGYLEDVQPPAEPLPAGPLGPGDGPDREASGRLQAAARRFYRVDLARVPQADLARVRQADLARDDHPTARPMPPTGEK
;
A
#
# COMPACT_ATOMS: atom_id res chain seq x y z
N MET A 1 47.93 18.86 29.02
CA MET A 1 46.84 18.96 28.03
C MET A 1 45.60 18.36 28.65
N LYS A 2 44.51 19.12 28.68
CA LYS A 2 43.34 18.93 29.56
C LYS A 2 42.55 17.68 29.16
N GLY A 3 42.29 16.79 30.11
CA GLY A 3 41.35 15.67 29.95
C GLY A 3 39.89 16.15 29.95
N PRO A 4 38.94 15.34 29.44
CA PRO A 4 37.55 15.74 29.40
C PRO A 4 36.96 15.68 30.81
N SER A 5 36.56 16.87 31.29
CA SER A 5 35.80 17.08 32.52
C SER A 5 34.36 16.58 32.38
N ILE A 6 33.96 15.67 33.27
CA ILE A 6 32.58 15.21 33.43
C ILE A 6 31.85 16.23 34.34
N GLN A 7 30.81 16.89 33.84
CA GLN A 7 29.87 17.64 34.68
C GLN A 7 28.65 16.76 34.99
N ILE A 8 28.42 16.51 36.29
CA ILE A 8 27.26 15.80 36.82
C ILE A 8 26.16 16.85 37.09
N TYR A 9 25.05 16.76 36.36
CA TYR A 9 23.82 17.47 36.74
C TYR A 9 22.86 16.49 37.44
N ARG A 10 22.53 16.79 38.69
CA ARG A 10 21.56 16.06 39.51
C ARG A 10 20.19 16.72 39.30
N MET A 11 19.26 16.05 38.62
CA MET A 11 17.85 16.45 38.58
C MET A 11 16.97 15.25 38.94
N ASN A 12 16.14 15.43 39.96
CA ASN A 12 15.20 14.43 40.47
C ASN A 12 14.02 14.26 39.49
N GLY A 13 13.76 13.05 38.99
CA GLY A 13 12.54 12.69 38.26
C GLY A 13 12.73 11.51 37.28
N PRO A 14 11.69 10.68 36.99
CA PRO A 14 11.86 9.43 36.27
C PRO A 14 11.66 9.61 34.76
N PHE A 15 12.75 9.83 34.01
CA PHE A 15 12.75 9.66 32.55
C PHE A 15 14.07 9.04 32.10
N ILE A 16 13.99 7.91 31.40
CA ILE A 16 15.14 7.23 30.77
C ILE A 16 15.42 7.93 29.43
N VAL A 17 16.55 8.64 29.34
CA VAL A 17 17.09 9.17 28.09
C VAL A 17 18.17 8.20 27.60
N VAL A 18 17.96 7.58 26.44
CA VAL A 18 18.97 6.75 25.76
C VAL A 18 19.84 7.66 24.91
N ALA A 19 21.07 7.94 25.36
CA ALA A 19 22.09 8.63 24.57
C ALA A 19 22.87 7.60 23.73
N ILE A 20 22.80 7.71 22.40
CA ILE A 20 23.60 6.89 21.47
C ILE A 20 24.90 7.64 21.17
N CYS A 21 26.02 7.16 21.70
CA CYS A 21 27.36 7.67 21.37
C CYS A 21 27.77 7.22 19.96
N HIS A 22 28.21 8.18 19.15
CA HIS A 22 28.73 8.01 17.80
C HIS A 22 30.23 7.68 17.86
N VAL A 23 30.66 6.54 17.32
CA VAL A 23 32.08 6.18 17.17
C VAL A 23 32.48 6.34 15.69
N PRO A 24 33.56 7.07 15.35
CA PRO A 24 33.98 7.26 13.96
C PRO A 24 34.74 6.06 13.41
N PRO A 25 34.62 5.75 12.10
CA PRO A 25 35.28 4.59 11.50
C PRO A 25 36.70 4.96 11.07
N SER A 26 37.71 4.32 11.65
CA SER A 26 39.03 4.27 11.02
C SER A 26 39.70 2.92 11.21
N ARG A 27 40.18 2.39 10.07
CA ARG A 27 41.21 1.35 9.88
C ARG A 27 40.89 -0.07 10.40
N PHE A 28 40.39 -0.91 9.49
CA PHE A 28 40.74 -2.34 9.48
C PHE A 28 41.26 -2.71 8.08
N VAL A 29 42.56 -2.96 8.01
CA VAL A 29 43.27 -3.54 6.86
C VAL A 29 43.44 -5.02 7.19
N ILE A 30 42.88 -5.90 6.35
CA ILE A 30 43.21 -7.33 6.38
C ILE A 30 43.95 -7.64 5.07
N SER A 31 45.25 -7.90 5.23
CA SER A 31 46.16 -8.42 4.21
C SER A 31 45.92 -9.92 4.05
N VAL A 32 45.75 -10.39 2.80
CA VAL A 32 45.94 -11.79 2.44
C VAL A 32 46.77 -11.85 1.16
N THR A 33 48.05 -12.16 1.33
CA THR A 33 48.98 -12.59 0.28
C THR A 33 48.93 -14.10 0.09
N GLY A 34 48.93 -14.58 -1.16
CA GLY A 34 49.10 -16.00 -1.47
C GLY A 34 49.16 -16.29 -2.97
N ARG A 35 50.37 -16.61 -3.46
CA ARG A 35 50.81 -16.92 -4.84
C ARG A 35 50.09 -18.10 -5.51
N GLY A 36 50.12 -18.14 -6.85
CA GLY A 36 50.07 -19.40 -7.60
C GLY A 36 49.77 -19.25 -9.09
N ALA A 37 50.80 -18.98 -9.90
CA ALA A 37 50.74 -19.05 -11.35
C ALA A 37 50.63 -20.50 -11.85
N ARG A 38 49.88 -20.74 -12.93
CA ARG A 38 50.31 -21.68 -13.99
C ARG A 38 49.58 -21.45 -15.31
N ASP A 39 50.44 -21.36 -16.29
CA ASP A 39 50.33 -21.20 -17.73
C ASP A 39 49.64 -22.39 -18.44
N ARG A 40 49.03 -22.14 -19.62
CA ARG A 40 49.06 -23.05 -20.79
C ARG A 40 48.28 -22.50 -22.00
N ARG A 41 49.08 -22.16 -23.02
CA ARG A 41 48.96 -22.48 -24.46
C ARG A 41 47.91 -21.76 -25.31
N GLY A 42 48.41 -21.10 -26.36
CA GLY A 42 47.64 -20.58 -27.47
C GLY A 42 47.71 -21.45 -28.73
N ASP A 43 46.99 -21.00 -29.75
CA ASP A 43 47.26 -21.10 -31.19
C ASP A 43 46.21 -20.18 -31.86
N ALA A 44 46.57 -19.07 -32.51
CA ALA A 44 47.20 -18.89 -33.82
C ALA A 44 46.20 -18.83 -35.00
N ARG A 45 46.15 -17.62 -35.60
CA ARG A 45 45.99 -17.31 -37.06
C ARG A 45 44.65 -17.71 -37.71
N GLY A 46 44.10 -17.02 -38.71
CA GLY A 46 44.58 -15.94 -39.57
C GLY A 46 43.42 -15.45 -40.46
N ARG A 47 43.62 -14.28 -41.06
CA ARG A 47 42.68 -13.47 -41.85
C ARG A 47 42.47 -14.01 -43.27
N GLY A 48 41.36 -13.66 -43.93
CA GLY A 48 41.38 -13.41 -45.39
C GLY A 48 40.11 -13.64 -46.24
N ARG A 49 39.41 -12.53 -46.55
CA ARG A 49 38.82 -12.11 -47.86
C ARG A 49 37.64 -12.85 -48.55
N CYS A 50 36.64 -12.02 -48.93
CA CYS A 50 35.59 -12.09 -49.99
C CYS A 50 36.19 -12.13 -51.43
N PRO A 51 35.44 -12.28 -52.59
CA PRO A 51 34.07 -11.76 -52.87
C PRO A 51 33.14 -12.46 -53.95
N ARG A 52 31.87 -11.99 -53.98
CA ARG A 52 30.86 -11.68 -55.06
C ARG A 52 30.61 -12.55 -56.33
N GLY A 53 29.31 -12.60 -56.70
CA GLY A 53 28.68 -12.80 -58.05
C GLY A 53 27.77 -14.04 -58.08
N GLY A 54 26.51 -14.13 -58.53
CA GLY A 54 25.62 -13.41 -59.48
C GLY A 54 24.88 -14.51 -60.30
N ALA A 55 23.60 -14.85 -60.03
CA ALA A 55 22.36 -14.48 -60.75
C ALA A 55 21.85 -15.49 -61.85
N GLY A 56 20.55 -15.85 -61.78
CA GLY A 56 19.70 -16.52 -62.81
C GLY A 56 19.62 -18.07 -62.74
N SER A 57 18.52 -18.80 -62.96
CA SER A 57 17.12 -18.53 -63.33
C SER A 57 16.25 -19.83 -63.28
N HIS A 58 15.08 -19.78 -62.61
CA HIS A 58 13.77 -20.43 -62.94
C HIS A 58 13.60 -21.99 -63.02
N PRO A 59 12.36 -22.54 -63.02
CA PRO A 59 11.58 -22.90 -61.83
C PRO A 59 11.14 -24.39 -61.81
N ASP A 60 10.81 -24.98 -60.65
CA ASP A 60 9.91 -26.14 -60.65
C ASP A 60 9.07 -26.24 -59.38
N GLY A 61 7.78 -26.47 -59.60
CA GLY A 61 6.74 -26.46 -58.59
C GLY A 61 6.90 -27.61 -57.61
N THR A 62 6.92 -27.29 -56.33
CA THR A 62 6.71 -28.27 -55.28
C THR A 62 6.08 -27.59 -54.08
N VAL A 63 5.27 -28.37 -53.37
CA VAL A 63 4.48 -28.05 -52.17
C VAL A 63 5.26 -27.27 -51.07
N ALA A 64 6.59 -27.19 -51.17
CA ALA A 64 7.46 -26.30 -50.40
C ALA A 64 7.18 -24.79 -50.56
N GLY A 65 6.60 -24.35 -51.69
CA GLY A 65 6.27 -22.93 -51.94
C GLY A 65 5.12 -22.39 -51.08
N MET A 66 4.14 -23.22 -50.73
CA MET A 66 3.04 -22.82 -49.84
C MET A 66 3.52 -22.68 -48.38
N ILE A 67 4.44 -23.54 -47.94
CA ILE A 67 5.02 -23.48 -46.59
C ILE A 67 5.94 -22.26 -46.44
N GLN A 68 6.70 -21.90 -47.48
CA GLN A 68 7.53 -20.68 -47.45
C GLN A 68 6.72 -19.38 -47.50
N THR A 69 5.55 -19.37 -48.16
CA THR A 69 4.68 -18.18 -48.22
C THR A 69 3.99 -17.92 -46.87
N ALA A 70 3.58 -18.97 -46.15
CA ALA A 70 3.07 -18.87 -44.79
C ALA A 70 4.15 -18.38 -43.80
N MET A 71 5.40 -18.82 -43.96
CA MET A 71 6.52 -18.33 -43.12
C MET A 71 6.98 -16.90 -43.46
N ARG A 72 6.76 -16.41 -44.69
CA ARG A 72 7.06 -15.02 -45.09
C ARG A 72 5.97 -14.03 -44.67
N ALA A 73 4.70 -14.45 -44.63
CA ALA A 73 3.60 -13.64 -44.07
C ALA A 73 3.74 -13.43 -42.55
N ALA A 74 4.31 -14.40 -41.82
CA ALA A 74 4.60 -14.28 -40.39
C ALA A 74 5.77 -13.34 -40.04
N ARG A 75 6.52 -12.85 -41.04
CA ARG A 75 7.72 -12.00 -40.84
C ARG A 75 7.53 -10.50 -41.15
N ARG A 76 6.34 -10.04 -41.52
CA ARG A 76 6.05 -8.60 -41.67
C ARG A 76 5.40 -8.02 -40.40
N ARG A 77 6.23 -7.77 -39.39
CA ARG A 77 5.91 -6.78 -38.33
C ARG A 77 6.47 -5.42 -38.78
N PRO A 78 5.77 -4.30 -38.57
CA PRO A 78 6.30 -2.99 -38.90
C PRO A 78 7.58 -2.74 -38.12
N ALA A 79 8.60 -2.22 -38.81
CA ALA A 79 9.91 -1.93 -38.27
C ALA A 79 9.81 -0.86 -37.16
N VAL A 80 9.80 -1.31 -35.90
CA VAL A 80 10.19 -0.48 -34.77
C VAL A 80 11.72 -0.56 -34.69
N SER A 81 12.39 0.49 -35.14
CA SER A 81 13.83 0.67 -34.94
C SER A 81 14.12 0.78 -33.43
N GLY A 82 14.44 -0.36 -32.83
CA GLY A 82 14.87 -0.48 -31.44
C GLY A 82 15.97 -1.54 -31.39
N ARG A 83 17.21 -1.08 -31.50
CA ARG A 83 18.45 -1.88 -31.51
C ARG A 83 18.52 -2.75 -30.24
N GLN A 84 18.16 -4.04 -30.35
CA GLN A 84 18.45 -5.05 -29.33
C GLN A 84 19.81 -5.68 -29.64
N ALA A 85 20.79 -5.40 -28.78
CA ALA A 85 21.98 -6.23 -28.66
C ALA A 85 21.76 -7.26 -27.56
N GLY A 86 21.79 -8.54 -27.91
CA GLY A 86 21.79 -9.65 -26.98
C GLY A 86 23.15 -9.77 -26.27
N GLY A 87 23.11 -9.88 -24.95
CA GLY A 87 24.29 -10.14 -24.11
C GLY A 87 23.86 -10.65 -22.73
N ARG A 88 24.06 -11.94 -22.48
CA ARG A 88 23.95 -12.59 -21.17
C ARG A 88 24.82 -11.83 -20.16
N ARG A 89 24.17 -11.15 -19.20
CA ARG A 89 24.61 -10.67 -17.86
C ARG A 89 23.88 -9.37 -17.52
N GLY A 90 22.56 -9.44 -17.38
CA GLY A 90 21.73 -8.37 -16.83
C GLY A 90 21.37 -8.66 -15.39
N GLY A 91 22.36 -8.66 -14.48
CA GLY A 91 22.05 -8.54 -13.05
C GLY A 91 21.19 -7.30 -12.86
N GLY A 92 19.99 -7.47 -12.29
CA GLY A 92 18.97 -6.44 -12.23
C GLY A 92 19.55 -5.11 -11.74
N ARG A 93 19.47 -4.09 -12.58
CA ARG A 93 19.67 -2.69 -12.17
C ARG A 93 18.49 -2.35 -11.25
N GLY A 94 18.64 -2.70 -9.97
CA GLY A 94 17.68 -2.38 -8.93
C GLY A 94 17.77 -0.90 -8.64
N THR A 95 16.95 -0.10 -9.32
CA THR A 95 16.66 1.27 -8.89
C THR A 95 15.73 1.17 -7.69
N HIS A 96 16.29 0.93 -6.50
CA HIS A 96 15.57 1.20 -5.27
C HIS A 96 15.52 2.72 -5.12
N LEU A 97 14.40 3.28 -5.59
CA LEU A 97 14.16 4.71 -5.64
C LEU A 97 14.03 5.20 -4.20
N GLY A 98 14.89 6.13 -3.78
CA GLY A 98 15.05 6.59 -2.39
C GLY A 98 13.85 7.34 -1.77
N HIS A 99 12.63 7.15 -2.28
CA HIS A 99 11.44 7.76 -1.70
C HIS A 99 10.77 6.83 -0.68
N TRP A 100 10.64 7.31 0.56
CA TRP A 100 10.12 6.54 1.71
C TRP A 100 8.77 5.83 1.45
N THR A 101 7.90 6.40 0.61
CA THR A 101 6.59 5.80 0.30
C THR A 101 6.66 4.43 -0.40
N PHE A 102 7.80 4.06 -0.97
CA PHE A 102 7.97 2.71 -1.56
C PHE A 102 8.04 1.61 -0.50
N MET A 103 8.30 1.98 0.77
CA MET A 103 8.43 1.04 1.88
C MET A 103 7.11 0.39 2.28
N PHE A 104 5.95 0.99 2.03
CA PHE A 104 4.66 0.39 2.40
C PHE A 104 4.45 -1.00 1.79
N GLY A 105 4.76 -1.14 0.49
CA GLY A 105 4.65 -2.43 -0.19
C GLY A 105 5.66 -3.47 0.28
N GLU A 106 6.80 -3.04 0.83
CA GLU A 106 7.80 -3.93 1.42
C GLU A 106 7.41 -4.35 2.83
N ILE A 107 6.98 -3.40 3.68
CA ILE A 107 6.47 -3.66 5.03
C ILE A 107 5.31 -4.65 4.98
N ALA A 108 4.40 -4.52 4.00
CA ALA A 108 3.33 -5.50 3.79
C ALA A 108 3.87 -6.91 3.48
N ALA A 109 4.91 -7.04 2.66
CA ALA A 109 5.51 -8.34 2.36
C ALA A 109 6.28 -8.92 3.57
N TYR A 110 6.99 -8.07 4.31
CA TYR A 110 7.77 -8.47 5.49
C TYR A 110 6.86 -8.88 6.66
N SER A 111 5.83 -8.09 6.97
CA SER A 111 4.82 -8.45 7.98
C SER A 111 4.09 -9.74 7.60
N PHE A 112 3.77 -9.95 6.32
CA PHE A 112 3.20 -11.22 5.87
C PHE A 112 4.17 -12.40 6.01
N ALA A 113 5.46 -12.21 5.78
CA ALA A 113 6.46 -13.26 6.04
C ALA A 113 6.51 -13.62 7.54
N VAL A 114 6.44 -12.62 8.43
CA VAL A 114 6.34 -12.83 9.88
C VAL A 114 5.05 -13.58 10.22
N LEU A 115 3.91 -13.23 9.63
CA LEU A 115 2.65 -13.95 9.79
C LEU A 115 2.76 -15.43 9.38
N ALA A 116 3.39 -15.72 8.25
CA ALA A 116 3.56 -17.10 7.79
C ALA A 116 4.43 -17.93 8.77
N VAL A 117 5.53 -17.37 9.26
CA VAL A 117 6.43 -18.06 10.20
C VAL A 117 5.77 -18.25 11.57
N THR A 118 5.20 -17.19 12.13
CA THR A 118 4.53 -17.27 13.44
C THR A 118 3.25 -18.10 13.38
N GLY A 119 2.49 -18.03 12.27
CA GLY A 119 1.31 -18.85 12.03
C GLY A 119 1.65 -20.33 11.93
N PHE A 120 2.74 -20.68 11.24
CA PHE A 120 3.25 -22.06 11.22
C PHE A 120 3.64 -22.55 12.62
N PHE A 121 4.24 -21.71 13.45
CA PHE A 121 4.51 -22.09 14.85
C PHE A 121 3.21 -22.36 15.62
N LEU A 122 2.24 -21.45 15.54
CA LEU A 122 0.96 -21.58 16.25
C LEU A 122 0.16 -22.81 15.77
N LEU A 123 0.24 -23.12 14.48
CA LEU A 123 -0.38 -24.28 13.85
C LEU A 123 -0.07 -25.60 14.56
N VAL A 124 1.15 -25.75 15.09
CA VAL A 124 1.62 -26.99 15.72
C VAL A 124 1.00 -27.21 17.10
N PHE A 125 0.60 -26.13 17.79
CA PHE A 125 0.08 -26.19 19.17
C PHE A 125 -1.42 -25.95 19.29
N TYR A 126 -2.07 -25.47 18.22
CA TYR A 126 -3.48 -25.10 18.23
C TYR A 126 -4.37 -26.27 17.78
N GLU A 127 -5.43 -26.55 18.54
CA GLU A 127 -6.37 -27.63 18.26
C GLU A 127 -7.75 -27.06 17.84
N PRO A 128 -8.14 -27.15 16.57
CA PRO A 128 -9.37 -26.54 16.05
C PRO A 128 -10.63 -27.38 16.36
N SER A 129 -10.94 -27.61 17.63
CA SER A 129 -12.09 -28.42 18.06
C SER A 129 -13.03 -27.66 19.01
N MET A 130 -14.34 -27.88 18.82
CA MET A 130 -15.43 -27.39 19.68
C MET A 130 -15.80 -28.38 20.81
N GLU A 131 -15.08 -29.50 20.91
CA GLU A 131 -15.27 -30.47 21.99
C GLU A 131 -15.08 -29.78 23.36
N ARG A 132 -15.98 -30.08 24.30
CA ARG A 132 -15.96 -29.48 25.63
C ARG A 132 -14.94 -30.19 26.50
N THR A 133 -13.97 -29.43 26.98
CA THR A 133 -12.90 -29.89 27.86
C THR A 133 -12.83 -29.03 29.11
N GLY A 134 -12.30 -29.59 30.22
CA GLY A 134 -11.97 -28.83 31.41
C GLY A 134 -10.56 -28.26 31.30
N TYR A 135 -10.35 -27.00 31.65
CA TYR A 135 -8.99 -26.44 31.63
C TYR A 135 -8.15 -26.93 32.81
N HIS A 136 -7.03 -27.57 32.50
CA HIS A 136 -6.09 -28.10 33.49
C HIS A 136 -4.70 -27.43 33.44
N GLY A 137 -4.58 -26.29 32.75
CA GLY A 137 -3.30 -25.58 32.59
C GLY A 137 -2.89 -24.69 33.77
N SER A 138 -1.84 -23.90 33.54
CA SER A 138 -1.22 -23.07 34.58
C SER A 138 -2.04 -21.86 35.04
N TYR A 139 -2.97 -21.34 34.21
CA TYR A 139 -3.76 -20.16 34.57
C TYR A 139 -4.85 -20.48 35.62
N ALA A 140 -4.60 -20.09 36.87
CA ALA A 140 -5.40 -20.53 38.02
C ALA A 140 -6.90 -20.15 37.92
N THR A 141 -7.22 -18.95 37.45
CA THR A 141 -8.60 -18.42 37.44
C THR A 141 -9.56 -19.22 36.56
N LEU A 142 -9.05 -19.88 35.51
CA LEU A 142 -9.87 -20.66 34.58
C LEU A 142 -9.75 -22.17 34.80
N ARG A 143 -9.02 -22.62 35.83
CA ARG A 143 -8.82 -24.05 36.09
C ARG A 143 -10.14 -24.73 36.45
N GLY A 144 -10.45 -25.83 35.78
CA GLY A 144 -11.70 -26.59 35.95
C GLY A 144 -12.91 -25.99 35.23
N VAL A 145 -12.76 -24.82 34.58
CA VAL A 145 -13.84 -24.24 33.76
C VAL A 145 -13.99 -25.04 32.47
N SER A 146 -15.23 -25.40 32.12
CA SER A 146 -15.55 -26.04 30.83
C SER A 146 -15.47 -25.05 29.68
N MET A 147 -14.73 -25.40 28.64
CA MET A 147 -14.45 -24.57 27.45
C MET A 147 -14.29 -25.44 26.22
N SER A 148 -14.22 -24.85 25.02
CA SER A 148 -13.82 -25.60 23.82
C SER A 148 -12.33 -25.98 23.89
N GLU A 149 -11.96 -27.06 23.23
CA GLU A 149 -10.55 -27.45 23.05
C GLU A 149 -9.77 -26.36 22.28
N ALA A 150 -10.41 -25.62 21.38
CA ALA A 150 -9.84 -24.45 20.73
C ALA A 150 -9.40 -23.36 21.71
N TYR A 151 -10.27 -23.00 22.67
CA TYR A 151 -9.91 -22.02 23.70
C TYR A 151 -8.89 -22.58 24.69
N ALA A 152 -9.01 -23.85 25.09
CA ALA A 152 -8.07 -24.52 25.99
C ALA A 152 -6.65 -24.58 25.39
N SER A 153 -6.51 -25.03 24.14
CA SER A 153 -5.23 -25.06 23.43
C SER A 153 -4.63 -23.66 23.25
N THR A 154 -5.47 -22.64 22.99
CA THR A 154 -4.99 -21.24 22.91
C THR A 154 -4.50 -20.70 24.26
N LEU A 155 -5.12 -21.10 25.37
CA LEU A 155 -4.60 -20.80 26.72
C LEU A 155 -3.28 -21.53 26.99
N ARG A 156 -3.15 -22.81 26.59
CA ARG A 156 -1.88 -23.55 26.70
C ARG A 156 -0.76 -22.86 25.91
N ILE A 157 -1.04 -22.38 24.69
CA ILE A 157 -0.09 -21.57 23.91
C ILE A 157 0.30 -20.30 24.67
N SER A 158 -0.63 -19.67 25.38
CA SER A 158 -0.36 -18.46 26.16
C SER A 158 0.61 -18.71 27.32
N PHE A 159 0.36 -19.74 28.11
CA PHE A 159 0.99 -19.86 29.42
C PHE A 159 1.92 -21.07 29.57
N ASP A 160 1.67 -22.15 28.83
CA ASP A 160 2.36 -23.44 29.01
C ASP A 160 3.43 -23.68 27.93
N VAL A 161 3.36 -23.00 26.78
CA VAL A 161 4.39 -23.04 25.72
C VAL A 161 5.41 -21.92 25.93
N ARG A 162 6.69 -22.28 26.02
CA ARG A 162 7.79 -21.31 26.20
C ARG A 162 7.83 -20.31 25.04
N GLY A 163 7.59 -19.02 25.34
CA GLY A 163 7.54 -17.96 24.33
C GLY A 163 6.26 -17.95 23.48
N GLY A 164 5.28 -18.81 23.77
CA GLY A 164 4.05 -18.95 22.99
C GLY A 164 3.19 -17.68 23.03
N LEU A 165 3.07 -17.02 24.19
CA LEU A 165 2.37 -15.73 24.27
C LEU A 165 3.00 -14.66 23.38
N LEU A 166 4.33 -14.52 23.43
CA LEU A 166 5.07 -13.55 22.61
C LEU A 166 4.82 -13.82 21.12
N ILE A 167 4.92 -15.08 20.68
CA ILE A 167 4.68 -15.42 19.27
C ILE A 167 3.24 -15.12 18.87
N ARG A 168 2.25 -15.41 19.73
CA ARG A 168 0.85 -15.07 19.45
C ARG A 168 0.62 -13.57 19.35
N GLN A 169 1.25 -12.78 20.23
CA GLN A 169 1.15 -11.32 20.18
C GLN A 169 1.85 -10.75 18.94
N ILE A 170 3.03 -11.26 18.58
CA ILE A 170 3.72 -10.90 17.33
C ILE A 170 2.84 -11.24 16.12
N HIS A 171 2.21 -12.42 16.09
CA HIS A 171 1.32 -12.83 15.01
C HIS A 171 0.15 -11.85 14.85
N HIS A 172 -0.50 -11.51 15.97
CA HIS A 172 -1.63 -10.57 15.94
C HIS A 172 -1.21 -9.15 15.55
N TRP A 173 -0.08 -8.63 16.06
CA TRP A 173 0.46 -7.33 15.64
C TRP A 173 0.87 -7.33 14.17
N ALA A 174 1.49 -8.40 13.69
CA ALA A 174 1.85 -8.55 12.29
C ALA A 174 0.61 -8.52 11.39
N ALA A 175 -0.52 -9.09 11.83
CA ALA A 175 -1.80 -9.00 11.12
C ALA A 175 -2.30 -7.56 11.00
N LEU A 176 -2.25 -6.79 12.09
CA LEU A 176 -2.66 -5.37 12.09
C LEU A 176 -1.78 -4.53 11.16
N ILE A 177 -0.46 -4.69 11.26
CA ILE A 177 0.51 -3.94 10.46
C ILE A 177 0.45 -4.36 8.98
N PHE A 178 0.21 -5.64 8.69
CA PHE A 178 0.03 -6.14 7.33
C PHE A 178 -1.12 -5.42 6.62
N VAL A 179 -2.31 -5.42 7.21
CA VAL A 179 -3.49 -4.78 6.61
C VAL A 179 -3.30 -3.26 6.51
N ALA A 180 -2.64 -2.65 7.50
CA ALA A 180 -2.32 -1.21 7.48
C ALA A 180 -1.37 -0.86 6.33
N ALA A 181 -0.31 -1.66 6.14
CA ALA A 181 0.67 -1.47 5.09
C ALA A 181 0.07 -1.68 3.69
N VAL A 182 -0.81 -2.68 3.52
CA VAL A 182 -1.58 -2.88 2.27
C VAL A 182 -2.46 -1.67 1.98
N THR A 183 -3.17 -1.15 2.98
CA THR A 183 -4.03 0.03 2.85
C THR A 183 -3.22 1.27 2.45
N LEU A 184 -2.13 1.55 3.15
CA LEU A 184 -1.22 2.67 2.81
C LEU A 184 -0.61 2.51 1.42
N GLN A 185 -0.27 1.29 1.02
CA GLN A 185 0.22 0.99 -0.32
C GLN A 185 -0.84 1.25 -1.40
N LEU A 186 -2.10 0.90 -1.16
CA LEU A 186 -3.21 1.23 -2.07
C LEU A 186 -3.44 2.74 -2.16
N LEU A 187 -3.48 3.44 -1.03
CA LEU A 187 -3.60 4.91 -1.00
C LEU A 187 -2.47 5.57 -1.78
N ARG A 188 -1.23 5.15 -1.54
CA ARG A 188 -0.06 5.61 -2.28
C ARG A 188 -0.24 5.37 -3.77
N MET A 189 -0.64 4.17 -4.18
CA MET A 189 -0.85 3.86 -5.60
C MET A 189 -1.95 4.71 -6.22
N PHE A 190 -3.02 4.97 -5.48
CA PHE A 190 -4.14 5.79 -5.91
C PHE A 190 -3.72 7.25 -6.12
N PHE A 191 -3.13 7.89 -5.10
CA PHE A 191 -2.76 9.30 -5.16
C PHE A 191 -1.64 9.60 -6.18
N THR A 192 -0.73 8.65 -6.39
CA THR A 192 0.39 8.82 -7.33
C THR A 192 0.12 8.30 -8.75
N GLY A 193 -1.08 7.77 -9.02
CA GLY A 193 -1.44 7.20 -10.33
C GLY A 193 -0.70 5.90 -10.69
N ALA A 194 -0.11 5.21 -9.71
CA ALA A 194 0.70 4.01 -9.93
C ALA A 194 -0.09 2.76 -10.36
N PHE A 195 -1.42 2.86 -10.48
CA PHE A 195 -2.31 1.84 -11.03
C PHE A 195 -2.49 1.94 -12.55
N ARG A 196 -2.10 3.07 -13.17
CA ARG A 196 -2.19 3.26 -14.63
C ARG A 196 -1.29 2.26 -15.37
N ARG A 197 -1.52 2.12 -16.67
CA ARG A 197 -0.78 1.18 -17.52
C ARG A 197 0.74 1.41 -17.38
N PRO A 198 1.55 0.35 -17.23
CA PRO A 198 1.24 -1.09 -17.34
C PRO A 198 0.77 -1.79 -16.05
N ARG A 199 0.52 -1.07 -14.95
CA ARG A 199 0.40 -1.63 -13.59
C ARG A 199 -1.03 -1.92 -13.13
N THR A 200 -2.01 -1.92 -14.04
CA THR A 200 -3.42 -2.17 -13.72
C THR A 200 -3.66 -3.55 -13.08
N ARG A 201 -2.90 -4.59 -13.46
CA ARG A 201 -2.98 -5.91 -12.80
C ARG A 201 -2.43 -5.90 -11.39
N ASN A 202 -1.36 -5.13 -11.16
CA ASN A 202 -0.76 -4.99 -9.84
C ASN A 202 -1.72 -4.30 -8.86
N TRP A 203 -2.53 -3.35 -9.34
CA TRP A 203 -3.61 -2.73 -8.56
C TRP A 203 -4.65 -3.77 -8.08
N GLN A 204 -5.12 -4.64 -8.98
CA GLN A 204 -6.06 -5.71 -8.61
C GLN A 204 -5.50 -6.65 -7.56
N ILE A 205 -4.21 -6.99 -7.66
CA ILE A 205 -3.54 -7.86 -6.67
C ILE A 205 -3.56 -7.20 -5.30
N TRP A 206 -3.26 -5.90 -5.18
CA TRP A 206 -3.27 -5.21 -3.89
C TRP A 206 -4.68 -5.09 -3.30
N ILE A 207 -5.71 -4.88 -4.12
CA ILE A 207 -7.11 -4.89 -3.65
C ILE A 207 -7.47 -6.29 -3.14
N LEU A 208 -7.12 -7.32 -3.88
CA LEU A 208 -7.40 -8.69 -3.48
C LEU A 208 -6.64 -9.05 -2.19
N LEU A 209 -5.38 -8.61 -2.03
CA LEU A 209 -4.63 -8.76 -0.79
C LEU A 209 -5.31 -8.05 0.39
N LEU A 210 -5.94 -6.89 0.18
CA LEU A 210 -6.70 -6.21 1.23
C LEU A 210 -7.93 -7.03 1.65
N ILE A 211 -8.73 -7.49 0.70
CA ILE A 211 -9.93 -8.30 0.96
C ILE A 211 -9.55 -9.62 1.65
N LEU A 212 -8.53 -10.32 1.14
CA LEU A 212 -8.04 -11.55 1.75
C LEU A 212 -7.41 -11.31 3.11
N GLY A 213 -6.69 -10.20 3.31
CA GLY A 213 -6.13 -9.82 4.61
C GLY A 213 -7.21 -9.56 5.66
N MET A 214 -8.30 -8.90 5.27
CA MET A 214 -9.46 -8.70 6.13
C MET A 214 -10.17 -10.03 6.45
N ALA A 215 -10.37 -10.89 5.45
CA ALA A 215 -10.96 -12.21 5.64
C ALA A 215 -10.10 -13.12 6.53
N ALA A 216 -8.78 -13.12 6.35
CA ALA A 216 -7.84 -13.82 7.22
C ALA A 216 -7.88 -13.23 8.64
N GLY A 217 -7.96 -11.90 8.78
CA GLY A 217 -8.10 -11.24 10.06
C GLY A 217 -9.33 -11.70 10.84
N VAL A 218 -10.51 -11.68 10.20
CA VAL A 218 -11.78 -12.12 10.81
C VAL A 218 -11.75 -13.61 11.18
N THR A 219 -11.31 -14.46 10.26
CA THR A 219 -11.22 -15.90 10.54
C THR A 219 -10.22 -16.20 11.66
N GLY A 220 -9.11 -15.47 11.74
CA GLY A 220 -8.10 -15.60 12.79
C GLY A 220 -8.61 -15.15 14.16
N THR A 221 -9.44 -14.10 14.25
CA THR A 221 -10.04 -13.67 15.51
C THR A 221 -11.08 -14.64 16.06
N ILE A 222 -11.63 -15.52 15.21
CA ILE A 222 -12.63 -16.50 15.62
C ILE A 222 -11.99 -17.73 16.28
N LEU A 223 -10.79 -18.12 15.83
CA LEU A 223 -10.12 -19.36 16.26
C LEU A 223 -9.97 -19.51 17.77
N PRO A 224 -9.61 -18.48 18.56
CA PRO A 224 -9.46 -18.65 19.99
C PRO A 224 -10.73 -19.07 20.73
N ASP A 225 -11.93 -18.83 20.19
CA ASP A 225 -13.21 -19.11 20.85
C ASP A 225 -13.38 -18.43 22.23
N ASP A 226 -12.92 -17.19 22.34
CA ASP A 226 -13.13 -16.33 23.50
C ASP A 226 -14.45 -15.53 23.38
N MET A 227 -14.82 -14.78 24.43
CA MET A 227 -16.03 -13.93 24.38
C MET A 227 -16.04 -12.95 23.20
N LEU A 228 -14.88 -12.43 22.78
CA LEU A 228 -14.78 -11.49 21.64
C LEU A 228 -15.00 -12.20 20.29
N SER A 229 -14.48 -13.42 20.15
CA SER A 229 -14.79 -14.31 19.02
C SER A 229 -16.29 -14.53 18.89
N GLY A 230 -17.00 -14.73 20.01
CA GLY A 230 -18.46 -14.84 20.07
C GLY A 230 -19.20 -13.69 19.38
N GLY A 231 -18.77 -12.45 19.61
CA GLY A 231 -19.32 -11.28 18.93
C GLY A 231 -19.07 -11.29 17.42
N SER A 232 -17.89 -11.74 16.98
CA SER A 232 -17.56 -11.90 15.56
C SER A 232 -18.40 -13.00 14.89
N LEU A 233 -18.65 -14.11 15.60
CA LEU A 233 -19.51 -15.19 15.15
C LEU A 233 -20.97 -14.73 15.01
N ALA A 234 -21.49 -13.99 15.99
CA ALA A 234 -22.83 -13.41 15.93
C ALA A 234 -22.98 -12.43 14.76
N LEU A 235 -21.94 -11.62 14.49
CA LEU A 235 -21.90 -10.75 13.32
C LEU A 235 -21.95 -11.55 12.01
N ILE A 236 -21.09 -12.57 11.85
CA ILE A 236 -21.08 -13.40 10.64
C ILE A 236 -22.43 -14.08 10.44
N GLN A 237 -23.03 -14.60 11.51
CA GLN A 237 -24.35 -15.20 11.48
C GLN A 237 -25.38 -14.19 10.98
N GLY A 238 -25.50 -13.03 11.61
CA GLY A 238 -26.50 -12.01 11.25
C GLY A 238 -26.33 -11.53 9.82
N VAL A 239 -25.09 -11.30 9.37
CA VAL A 239 -24.79 -10.92 7.99
C VAL A 239 -25.17 -12.03 7.00
N THR A 240 -24.83 -13.29 7.31
CA THR A 240 -25.14 -14.43 6.43
C THR A 240 -26.66 -14.65 6.34
N GLN A 241 -27.37 -14.59 7.48
CA GLN A 241 -28.82 -14.72 7.52
C GLN A 241 -29.54 -13.57 6.80
N SER A 242 -28.93 -12.38 6.75
CA SER A 242 -29.51 -11.23 6.04
C SER A 242 -29.55 -11.41 4.51
N ILE A 243 -28.82 -12.38 3.94
CA ILE A 243 -28.82 -12.66 2.51
C ILE A 243 -30.18 -13.26 2.12
N PRO A 244 -30.99 -12.58 1.28
CA PRO A 244 -32.28 -13.10 0.89
C PRO A 244 -32.15 -14.44 0.17
N VAL A 245 -33.16 -15.30 0.31
CA VAL A 245 -33.28 -16.63 -0.33
C VAL A 245 -32.32 -17.68 0.21
N VAL A 246 -31.01 -17.41 0.29
CA VAL A 246 -29.98 -18.42 0.60
C VAL A 246 -29.39 -18.31 2.00
N GLY A 247 -29.63 -17.21 2.72
CA GLY A 247 -28.95 -16.90 3.98
C GLY A 247 -29.09 -17.98 5.05
N SER A 248 -30.31 -18.49 5.30
CA SER A 248 -30.55 -19.55 6.27
C SER A 248 -29.83 -20.86 5.93
N TYR A 249 -29.83 -21.27 4.66
CA TYR A 249 -29.13 -22.46 4.18
C TYR A 249 -27.62 -22.33 4.35
N VAL A 250 -27.06 -21.16 4.02
CA VAL A 250 -25.61 -20.89 4.17
C VAL A 250 -25.23 -20.88 5.64
N THR A 251 -26.04 -20.28 6.52
CA THR A 251 -25.78 -20.29 7.97
C THR A 251 -25.79 -21.73 8.52
N LEU A 252 -26.81 -22.53 8.22
CA LEU A 252 -26.86 -23.93 8.66
C LEU A 252 -25.66 -24.74 8.13
N TRP A 253 -25.30 -24.52 6.86
CA TRP A 253 -24.12 -25.13 6.26
C TRP A 253 -22.84 -24.67 6.93
N LEU A 254 -22.69 -23.38 7.28
CA LEU A 254 -21.47 -22.78 7.83
C LEU A 254 -21.22 -23.20 9.29
N PHE A 255 -22.26 -23.27 10.11
CA PHE A 255 -22.18 -23.66 11.52
C PHE A 255 -22.27 -25.17 11.72
N GLY A 256 -22.85 -25.90 10.77
CA GLY A 256 -23.03 -27.35 10.85
C GLY A 256 -24.19 -27.76 11.75
N GLY A 257 -25.25 -26.95 11.79
CA GLY A 257 -26.40 -27.10 12.67
C GLY A 257 -26.80 -25.78 13.32
N GLU A 258 -27.46 -25.87 14.47
CA GLU A 258 -27.78 -24.73 15.33
C GLU A 258 -26.53 -24.23 16.08
N ILE A 259 -26.58 -22.99 16.55
CA ILE A 259 -25.45 -22.26 17.14
C ILE A 259 -25.26 -22.69 18.59
N PRO A 260 -24.01 -22.86 19.07
CA PRO A 260 -22.73 -22.44 18.50
C PRO A 260 -22.18 -23.25 17.31
N GLY A 261 -22.77 -24.40 17.01
CA GLY A 261 -22.29 -25.31 15.96
C GLY A 261 -20.96 -25.98 16.32
N GLN A 262 -20.78 -27.24 15.91
CA GLN A 262 -19.55 -27.99 16.21
C GLN A 262 -18.48 -27.82 15.10
N ALA A 263 -18.88 -27.35 13.92
CA ALA A 263 -18.02 -27.32 12.73
C ALA A 263 -17.39 -25.95 12.43
N ILE A 264 -17.86 -24.88 13.09
CA ILE A 264 -17.51 -23.50 12.72
C ILE A 264 -16.01 -23.21 12.88
N ILE A 265 -15.42 -23.56 14.02
CA ILE A 265 -13.98 -23.32 14.27
C ILE A 265 -13.11 -24.09 13.29
N PHE A 266 -13.42 -25.38 13.09
CA PHE A 266 -12.66 -26.23 12.16
C PHE A 266 -12.71 -25.67 10.73
N ARG A 267 -13.87 -25.17 10.29
CA ARG A 267 -14.02 -24.53 8.97
C ARG A 267 -13.26 -23.21 8.90
N MET A 268 -13.38 -22.34 9.90
CA MET A 268 -12.66 -21.07 9.94
C MET A 268 -11.15 -21.27 9.94
N TYR A 269 -10.65 -22.32 10.61
CA TYR A 269 -9.25 -22.72 10.59
C TYR A 269 -8.76 -23.03 9.17
N TRP A 270 -9.48 -23.89 8.43
CA TRP A 270 -9.11 -24.21 7.05
C TRP A 270 -9.22 -23.00 6.11
N VAL A 271 -10.26 -22.18 6.26
CA VAL A 271 -10.41 -20.95 5.47
C VAL A 271 -9.24 -20.01 5.75
N HIS A 272 -8.84 -19.82 7.01
CA HIS A 272 -7.72 -18.97 7.39
C HIS A 272 -6.40 -19.41 6.73
N LEU A 273 -6.13 -20.73 6.71
CA LEU A 273 -4.96 -21.30 6.06
C LEU A 273 -5.00 -21.16 4.54
N ILE A 274 -6.13 -21.49 3.90
CA ILE A 274 -6.29 -21.41 2.44
C ILE A 274 -6.13 -19.96 1.96
N VAL A 275 -6.80 -19.01 2.62
CA VAL A 275 -6.70 -17.58 2.31
C VAL A 275 -5.24 -17.12 2.41
N SER A 276 -4.52 -17.57 3.45
CA SER A 276 -3.10 -17.29 3.61
C SER A 276 -2.24 -17.84 2.46
N MET A 277 -2.51 -19.07 1.99
CA MET A 277 -1.79 -19.65 0.85
C MET A 277 -2.08 -18.92 -0.46
N VAL A 278 -3.32 -18.48 -0.68
CA VAL A 278 -3.66 -17.63 -1.84
C VAL A 278 -2.88 -16.31 -1.80
N MET A 279 -2.73 -15.69 -0.63
CA MET A 279 -1.92 -14.47 -0.49
C MET A 279 -0.44 -14.69 -0.85
N VAL A 280 0.16 -15.85 -0.48
CA VAL A 280 1.52 -16.21 -0.92
C VAL A 280 1.61 -16.22 -2.45
N ILE A 281 0.66 -16.87 -3.13
CA ILE A 281 0.63 -16.95 -4.59
C ILE A 281 0.52 -15.55 -5.20
N LEU A 282 -0.32 -14.67 -4.65
CA LEU A 282 -0.47 -13.29 -5.09
C LEU A 282 0.82 -12.49 -4.93
N PHE A 283 1.55 -12.64 -3.83
CA PHE A 283 2.86 -12.02 -3.64
C PHE A 283 3.90 -12.51 -4.66
N VAL A 284 3.90 -13.80 -5.00
CA VAL A 284 4.76 -14.35 -6.06
C VAL A 284 4.41 -13.76 -7.43
N ILE A 285 3.12 -13.69 -7.78
CA ILE A 285 2.65 -13.08 -9.03
C ILE A 285 3.04 -11.60 -9.08
N ARG A 286 2.79 -10.85 -8.00
CA ARG A 286 3.20 -9.45 -7.85
C ARG A 286 4.70 -9.28 -8.09
N TYR A 287 5.53 -10.11 -7.48
CA TYR A 287 6.98 -10.06 -7.65
C TYR A 287 7.41 -10.29 -9.10
N ARG A 288 6.78 -11.23 -9.80
CA ARG A 288 7.01 -11.47 -11.23
C ARG A 288 6.61 -10.26 -12.08
N LEU A 289 5.46 -9.65 -11.81
CA LEU A 289 5.01 -8.43 -12.50
C LEU A 289 6.00 -7.27 -12.28
N LEU A 290 6.50 -7.12 -11.05
CA LEU A 290 7.48 -6.11 -10.71
C LEU A 290 8.80 -6.29 -11.47
N ARG A 291 9.30 -7.53 -11.57
CA ARG A 291 10.49 -7.84 -12.39
C ARG A 291 10.28 -7.57 -13.87
N ARG A 292 9.07 -7.75 -14.39
CA ARG A 292 8.75 -7.56 -15.81
C ARG A 292 8.59 -6.08 -16.19
N TYR A 293 7.92 -5.29 -15.35
CA TYR A 293 7.54 -3.91 -15.69
C TYR A 293 8.38 -2.82 -14.98
N GLY A 294 9.20 -3.22 -14.00
CA GLY A 294 10.02 -2.30 -13.21
C GLY A 294 9.22 -1.44 -12.22
N HIS A 295 9.93 -0.83 -11.28
CA HIS A 295 9.34 0.12 -10.33
C HIS A 295 8.90 1.41 -11.04
N SER A 296 7.83 2.03 -10.53
CA SER A 296 7.44 3.39 -10.92
C SER A 296 8.32 4.41 -10.20
N GLN A 297 8.69 5.51 -10.83
CA GLN A 297 9.53 6.56 -10.23
C GLN A 297 8.82 7.90 -10.16
N PHE A 298 9.13 8.71 -9.15
CA PHE A 298 8.75 10.12 -9.18
C PHE A 298 9.57 10.85 -10.25
N GLY A 299 8.98 11.85 -10.89
CA GLY A 299 9.72 12.69 -11.85
C GLY A 299 10.86 13.40 -11.12
N SER A 300 12.09 13.22 -11.61
CA SER A 300 13.27 13.96 -11.16
C SER A 300 13.73 14.89 -12.28
N PRO A 301 14.12 16.15 -11.99
CA PRO A 301 14.73 17.05 -12.98
C PRO A 301 16.08 16.55 -13.49
N ARG A 302 16.76 15.67 -12.74
CA ARG A 302 18.07 15.15 -13.12
C ARG A 302 17.93 13.95 -14.06
N PRO A 303 18.73 13.86 -15.14
CA PRO A 303 18.85 12.65 -15.96
C PRO A 303 19.15 11.48 -15.03
N ALA A 304 18.43 10.36 -15.21
CA ALA A 304 18.48 9.15 -14.38
C ALA A 304 19.83 8.99 -13.66
N GLU A 305 19.88 9.42 -12.39
CA GLU A 305 21.11 9.46 -11.63
C GLU A 305 21.74 8.05 -11.56
N LEU A 306 23.07 8.06 -11.56
CA LEU A 306 24.06 6.98 -11.55
C LEU A 306 23.57 5.59 -11.06
N PRO A 307 24.09 4.49 -11.66
CA PRO A 307 23.71 3.14 -11.26
C PRO A 307 23.93 2.92 -9.76
N VAL A 308 22.84 2.84 -9.00
CA VAL A 308 22.90 2.44 -7.59
C VAL A 308 23.62 1.09 -7.53
N ARG A 309 24.74 1.03 -6.79
CA ARG A 309 25.49 -0.22 -6.59
C ARG A 309 24.54 -1.26 -6.01
N VAL A 310 24.36 -2.38 -6.71
CA VAL A 310 23.48 -3.50 -6.32
C VAL A 310 23.73 -3.96 -4.87
N GLY A 311 24.96 -3.83 -4.37
CA GLY A 311 25.31 -4.12 -2.97
C GLY A 311 24.61 -3.23 -1.94
N ALA A 312 24.52 -1.92 -2.19
CA ALA A 312 23.86 -0.96 -1.28
C ALA A 312 22.33 -1.15 -1.25
N VAL A 313 21.75 -1.61 -2.35
CA VAL A 313 20.32 -1.98 -2.42
C VAL A 313 20.03 -3.21 -1.58
N ARG A 314 20.90 -4.23 -1.64
CA ARG A 314 20.71 -5.48 -0.89
C ARG A 314 20.79 -5.27 0.63
N THR A 315 21.72 -4.42 1.09
CA THR A 315 21.83 -4.10 2.52
C THR A 315 20.62 -3.33 3.04
N GLY A 316 20.08 -2.39 2.25
CA GLY A 316 18.87 -1.64 2.61
C GLY A 316 17.64 -2.53 2.80
N VAL A 317 17.39 -3.46 1.88
CA VAL A 317 16.26 -4.42 1.95
C VAL A 317 16.34 -5.30 3.19
N VAL A 318 17.52 -5.86 3.49
CA VAL A 318 17.73 -6.69 4.69
C VAL A 318 17.54 -5.87 5.96
N ALA A 319 18.08 -4.65 6.01
CA ALA A 319 17.90 -3.75 7.15
C ALA A 319 16.42 -3.41 7.38
N SER A 320 15.65 -3.10 6.34
CA SER A 320 14.21 -2.83 6.43
C SER A 320 13.42 -4.04 6.92
N PHE A 321 13.76 -5.25 6.46
CA PHE A 321 13.15 -6.49 6.93
C PHE A 321 13.42 -6.71 8.43
N LEU A 322 14.69 -6.65 8.85
CA LEU A 322 15.07 -6.82 10.26
C LEU A 322 14.46 -5.74 11.15
N THR A 323 14.37 -4.50 10.67
CA THR A 323 13.71 -3.41 11.39
C THR A 323 12.22 -3.70 11.56
N THR A 324 11.55 -4.17 10.51
CA THR A 324 10.12 -4.56 10.59
C THR A 324 9.92 -5.69 11.60
N CYS A 325 10.75 -6.74 11.55
CA CYS A 325 10.72 -7.84 12.52
C CYS A 325 10.99 -7.35 13.94
N GLY A 326 11.98 -6.48 14.14
CA GLY A 326 12.33 -5.91 15.44
C GLY A 326 11.20 -5.07 16.03
N VAL A 327 10.54 -4.23 15.22
CA VAL A 327 9.37 -3.44 15.65
C VAL A 327 8.20 -4.36 16.00
N LEU A 328 7.92 -5.39 15.19
CA LEU A 328 6.85 -6.35 15.49
C LEU A 328 7.12 -7.16 16.77
N ALA A 329 8.38 -7.57 16.99
CA ALA A 329 8.81 -8.24 18.21
C ALA A 329 8.69 -7.31 19.43
N LEU A 330 9.09 -6.04 19.29
CA LEU A 330 8.96 -5.03 20.34
C LEU A 330 7.48 -4.81 20.70
N LEU A 331 6.62 -4.60 19.71
CA LEU A 331 5.17 -4.47 19.91
C LEU A 331 4.59 -5.71 20.58
N GLY A 332 4.95 -6.90 20.12
CA GLY A 332 4.54 -8.16 20.74
C GLY A 332 5.09 -8.40 22.14
N ALA A 333 6.12 -7.68 22.57
CA ALA A 333 6.66 -7.80 23.93
C ALA A 333 6.11 -6.74 24.89
N VAL A 334 5.88 -5.50 24.41
CA VAL A 334 5.54 -4.35 25.26
C VAL A 334 4.07 -3.93 25.17
N ALA A 335 3.37 -4.27 24.09
CA ALA A 335 1.99 -3.88 23.84
C ALA A 335 1.10 -5.13 23.81
N GLN A 336 0.53 -5.47 24.97
CA GLN A 336 -0.35 -6.63 25.09
C GLN A 336 -1.54 -6.51 24.12
N ILE A 337 -1.76 -7.58 23.35
CA ILE A 337 -2.86 -7.68 22.40
C ILE A 337 -3.58 -9.01 22.57
N ASN A 338 -4.91 -8.95 22.44
CA ASN A 338 -5.83 -10.07 22.62
C ASN A 338 -5.54 -10.97 23.85
N PRO A 339 -5.70 -10.42 25.08
CA PRO A 339 -5.54 -11.19 26.31
C PRO A 339 -6.78 -12.06 26.60
N ILE A 340 -6.94 -13.14 25.84
CA ILE A 340 -8.11 -14.02 25.87
C ILE A 340 -8.50 -14.55 27.26
N TRP A 341 -7.54 -14.66 28.17
CA TRP A 341 -7.75 -15.11 29.54
C TRP A 341 -8.52 -14.11 30.43
N LEU A 342 -8.57 -12.83 30.03
CA LEU A 342 -9.36 -11.80 30.72
C LEU A 342 -10.83 -11.85 30.32
N TYR A 343 -11.13 -12.37 29.12
CA TYR A 343 -12.49 -12.43 28.59
C TYR A 343 -13.21 -13.71 29.00
N GLY A 344 -12.48 -14.82 29.06
CA GLY A 344 -13.06 -16.14 29.30
C GLY A 344 -13.55 -16.83 28.01
N PRO A 345 -13.95 -18.11 28.12
CA PRO A 345 -14.40 -18.92 26.98
C PRO A 345 -15.75 -18.45 26.46
N TYR A 346 -16.02 -18.67 25.17
CA TYR A 346 -17.31 -18.36 24.55
C TYR A 346 -18.50 -19.08 25.24
N GLN A 347 -19.54 -18.31 25.55
CA GLN A 347 -20.79 -18.74 26.15
C GLN A 347 -21.95 -18.10 25.37
N PRO A 348 -22.83 -18.89 24.75
CA PRO A 348 -24.00 -18.35 24.08
C PRO A 348 -24.87 -17.53 25.04
N GLY A 349 -25.26 -16.33 24.62
CA GLY A 349 -26.13 -15.44 25.41
C GLY A 349 -25.39 -14.43 26.29
N SER A 350 -24.07 -14.50 26.41
CA SER A 350 -23.25 -13.43 27.02
C SER A 350 -22.51 -12.63 25.95
N ILE A 351 -22.28 -11.34 26.24
CA ILE A 351 -21.50 -10.45 25.37
C ILE A 351 -20.65 -9.52 26.24
N SER A 352 -19.45 -9.19 25.76
CA SER A 352 -18.61 -8.19 26.41
C SER A 352 -19.01 -6.78 25.99
N ALA A 353 -18.90 -5.82 26.92
CA ALA A 353 -19.07 -4.41 26.60
C ALA A 353 -17.91 -3.94 25.70
N GLY A 354 -18.23 -3.21 24.63
CA GLY A 354 -17.23 -2.64 23.72
C GLY A 354 -16.54 -3.67 22.81
N SER A 355 -17.19 -4.80 22.52
CA SER A 355 -16.71 -5.75 21.51
C SER A 355 -16.73 -5.12 20.12
N VAL A 356 -15.57 -4.64 19.67
CA VAL A 356 -15.36 -4.07 18.34
C VAL A 356 -14.41 -4.98 17.57
N PRO A 357 -14.66 -5.27 16.27
CA PRO A 357 -13.73 -6.07 15.50
C PRO A 357 -12.39 -5.35 15.29
N GLY A 358 -11.39 -6.05 14.76
CA GLY A 358 -10.11 -5.44 14.39
C GLY A 358 -10.31 -4.19 13.51
N TRP A 359 -9.45 -3.18 13.66
CA TRP A 359 -9.65 -1.85 13.06
C TRP A 359 -9.98 -1.90 11.56
N TYR A 360 -9.43 -2.86 10.82
CA TYR A 360 -9.65 -3.02 9.38
C TYR A 360 -11.09 -3.44 9.02
N MET A 361 -11.83 -4.04 9.95
CA MET A 361 -13.26 -4.33 9.86
C MET A 361 -14.13 -3.23 10.48
N GLY A 362 -13.55 -2.23 11.14
CA GLY A 362 -14.31 -1.19 11.83
C GLY A 362 -15.30 -0.47 10.91
N PHE A 363 -14.96 -0.22 9.65
CA PHE A 363 -15.90 0.42 8.72
C PHE A 363 -17.18 -0.41 8.47
N LEU A 364 -17.10 -1.75 8.57
CA LEU A 364 -18.25 -2.65 8.44
C LEU A 364 -19.16 -2.53 9.66
N ASP A 365 -18.56 -2.64 10.85
CA ASP A 365 -19.27 -2.55 12.13
C ASP A 365 -19.89 -1.16 12.31
N GLY A 366 -19.15 -0.10 12.01
CA GLY A 366 -19.67 1.25 12.06
C GLY A 366 -20.80 1.50 11.06
N ALA A 367 -20.76 0.90 9.87
CA ALA A 367 -21.88 0.94 8.93
C ALA A 367 -23.14 0.29 9.51
N LEU A 368 -23.00 -0.86 10.18
CA LEU A 368 -24.11 -1.54 10.85
C LEU A 368 -24.69 -0.70 11.98
N ARG A 369 -23.84 -0.11 12.81
CA ARG A 369 -24.25 0.71 13.97
C ARG A 369 -25.02 1.98 13.57
N ILE A 370 -24.71 2.58 12.43
CA ILE A 370 -25.36 3.82 11.98
C ILE A 370 -26.52 3.58 11.01
N MET A 371 -26.70 2.35 10.52
CA MET A 371 -27.80 2.05 9.61
C MET A 371 -29.16 2.26 10.32
N PRO A 372 -30.17 2.86 9.65
CA PRO A 372 -31.54 2.85 10.15
C PRO A 372 -32.13 1.43 10.18
N SER A 373 -33.05 1.17 11.10
CA SER A 373 -33.71 -0.13 11.27
C SER A 373 -34.80 -0.36 10.19
N TRP A 374 -34.38 -0.45 8.93
CA TRP A 374 -35.25 -0.76 7.80
C TRP A 374 -35.46 -2.28 7.69
N GLU A 375 -36.69 -2.72 7.88
CA GLU A 375 -37.15 -4.10 7.75
C GLU A 375 -38.38 -4.12 6.83
N PHE A 376 -38.43 -5.08 5.90
CA PHE A 376 -39.55 -5.23 4.98
C PHE A 376 -40.04 -6.69 4.98
N VAL A 377 -41.36 -6.88 4.99
CA VAL A 377 -41.97 -8.21 4.80
C VAL A 377 -42.47 -8.30 3.36
N VAL A 378 -41.86 -9.19 2.57
CA VAL A 378 -42.17 -9.37 1.15
C VAL A 378 -42.52 -10.84 0.90
N GLY A 379 -43.74 -11.11 0.45
CA GLY A 379 -44.18 -12.47 0.14
C GLY A 379 -44.14 -13.44 1.32
N GLY A 380 -44.40 -12.96 2.54
CA GLY A 380 -44.31 -13.76 3.78
C GLY A 380 -42.89 -13.97 4.31
N HIS A 381 -41.87 -13.42 3.65
CA HIS A 381 -40.48 -13.48 4.09
C HIS A 381 -39.99 -12.11 4.57
N THR A 382 -39.29 -12.08 5.70
CA THR A 382 -38.63 -10.88 6.20
C THR A 382 -37.32 -10.65 5.45
N VAL A 383 -37.18 -9.46 4.88
CA VAL A 383 -35.95 -8.95 4.30
C VAL A 383 -35.41 -7.88 5.25
N THR A 384 -34.15 -8.02 5.63
CA THR A 384 -33.47 -7.18 6.63
C THR A 384 -32.39 -6.29 6.00
N PRO A 385 -32.78 -5.23 5.24
CA PRO A 385 -31.83 -4.26 4.70
C PRO A 385 -30.96 -3.60 5.76
N ALA A 386 -31.46 -3.47 7.00
CA ALA A 386 -30.71 -2.92 8.12
C ALA A 386 -29.38 -3.64 8.37
N VAL A 387 -29.27 -4.92 8.01
CA VAL A 387 -28.02 -5.69 8.08
C VAL A 387 -27.43 -5.89 6.69
N PHE A 388 -28.24 -6.27 5.71
CA PHE A 388 -27.78 -6.60 4.36
C PHE A 388 -27.06 -5.43 3.66
N ILE A 389 -27.61 -4.22 3.73
CA ILE A 389 -27.03 -3.03 3.09
C ILE A 389 -25.66 -2.68 3.68
N PRO A 390 -25.54 -2.41 4.99
CA PRO A 390 -24.25 -2.02 5.56
C PRO A 390 -23.22 -3.16 5.53
N ALA A 391 -23.64 -4.42 5.64
CA ALA A 391 -22.70 -5.53 5.71
C ALA A 391 -22.21 -6.05 4.36
N LEU A 392 -23.02 -5.95 3.30
CA LEU A 392 -22.70 -6.54 2.00
C LEU A 392 -22.69 -5.50 0.88
N VAL A 393 -23.72 -4.66 0.81
CA VAL A 393 -23.86 -3.68 -0.29
C VAL A 393 -22.82 -2.58 -0.18
N ILE A 394 -22.62 -1.99 1.00
CA ILE A 394 -21.65 -0.90 1.20
C ILE A 394 -20.21 -1.38 0.95
N PRO A 395 -19.69 -2.45 1.60
CA PRO A 395 -18.35 -2.95 1.33
C PRO A 395 -18.20 -3.47 -0.10
N GLY A 396 -19.19 -4.21 -0.61
CA GLY A 396 -19.18 -4.74 -1.97
C GLY A 396 -19.11 -3.63 -3.01
N GLY A 397 -19.93 -2.59 -2.86
CA GLY A 397 -19.88 -1.38 -3.69
C GLY A 397 -18.55 -0.64 -3.58
N PHE A 398 -18.04 -0.44 -2.36
CA PHE A 398 -16.75 0.21 -2.13
C PHE A 398 -15.59 -0.51 -2.82
N PHE A 399 -15.47 -1.82 -2.64
CA PHE A 399 -14.40 -2.61 -3.27
C PHE A 399 -14.59 -2.74 -4.78
N LEU A 400 -15.82 -2.83 -5.27
CA LEU A 400 -16.10 -2.84 -6.71
C LEU A 400 -15.72 -1.51 -7.36
N LEU A 401 -16.05 -0.39 -6.74
CA LEU A 401 -15.63 0.95 -7.19
C LEU A 401 -14.10 1.05 -7.20
N LEU A 402 -13.43 0.62 -6.13
CA LEU A 402 -11.98 0.64 -6.05
C LEU A 402 -11.31 -0.25 -7.12
N ALA A 403 -11.86 -1.45 -7.36
CA ALA A 403 -11.37 -2.39 -8.37
C ALA A 403 -11.55 -1.86 -9.79
N THR A 404 -12.69 -1.23 -10.08
CA THR A 404 -13.01 -0.70 -11.41
C THR A 404 -12.45 0.70 -11.66
N TYR A 405 -11.98 1.41 -10.62
CA TYR A 405 -11.49 2.79 -10.70
C TYR A 405 -10.45 3.03 -11.82
N PRO A 406 -9.39 2.21 -12.03
CA PRO A 406 -8.47 2.41 -13.13
C PRO A 406 -9.11 2.37 -14.52
N ALA A 407 -10.14 1.54 -14.69
CA ALA A 407 -10.88 1.44 -15.94
C ALA A 407 -11.78 2.68 -16.14
N PHE A 408 -12.41 3.14 -15.05
CA PHE A 408 -13.20 4.37 -15.04
C PHE A 408 -12.36 5.61 -15.35
N GLU A 409 -11.24 5.85 -14.65
CA GLU A 409 -10.36 7.00 -14.91
C GLU A 409 -9.83 6.96 -16.35
N ARG A 410 -9.48 5.78 -16.86
CA ARG A 410 -9.04 5.60 -18.25
C ARG A 410 -10.15 5.90 -19.26
N TRP A 411 -11.39 5.51 -18.98
CA TRP A 411 -12.53 5.82 -19.83
C TRP A 411 -12.86 7.31 -19.82
N ALA A 412 -12.85 7.92 -18.63
CA ALA A 412 -13.09 9.35 -18.44
C ALA A 412 -11.99 10.17 -19.13
N THR A 413 -10.72 9.99 -18.77
CA THR A 413 -9.60 10.80 -19.29
C THR A 413 -9.22 10.46 -20.75
N GLY A 414 -9.51 9.24 -21.21
CA GLY A 414 -9.04 8.75 -22.51
C GLY A 414 -7.56 8.32 -22.53
N ASP A 415 -6.88 8.33 -21.37
CA ASP A 415 -5.45 8.04 -21.27
C ASP A 415 -5.14 6.54 -21.49
N ARG A 416 -4.43 6.25 -22.58
CA ARG A 416 -3.99 4.89 -22.94
C ARG A 416 -2.47 4.74 -22.97
N GLN A 417 -1.73 5.77 -22.57
CA GLN A 417 -0.28 5.81 -22.66
C GLN A 417 0.38 4.90 -21.60
N LEU A 418 1.67 4.64 -21.79
CA LEU A 418 2.48 3.91 -20.81
C LEU A 418 3.08 4.89 -19.80
N HIS A 419 2.74 4.70 -18.53
CA HIS A 419 3.18 5.56 -17.43
C HIS A 419 4.28 4.88 -16.62
N HIS A 420 5.49 5.43 -16.70
CA HIS A 420 6.61 5.00 -15.85
C HIS A 420 6.93 6.02 -14.75
N VAL A 421 6.54 7.28 -14.97
CA VAL A 421 6.64 8.37 -14.01
C VAL A 421 5.32 8.51 -13.26
N LEU A 422 5.41 8.75 -11.96
CA LEU A 422 4.28 8.96 -11.06
C LEU A 422 3.83 10.40 -11.07
N ASP A 423 2.54 10.60 -10.86
CA ASP A 423 2.01 11.94 -10.65
C ASP A 423 2.30 12.37 -9.21
N ARG A 424 2.56 13.67 -9.05
CA ARG A 424 2.43 14.29 -7.73
C ARG A 424 0.93 14.42 -7.41
N PRO A 425 0.45 14.01 -6.23
CA PRO A 425 -0.99 14.04 -5.91
C PRO A 425 -1.63 15.42 -6.11
N ARG A 426 -0.91 16.49 -5.77
CA ARG A 426 -1.38 17.86 -5.95
C ARG A 426 -1.71 18.22 -7.40
N ASN A 427 -1.07 17.55 -8.38
CA ASN A 427 -1.18 17.83 -9.81
C ASN A 427 -2.37 17.14 -10.49
N THR A 428 -3.02 16.22 -9.79
CA THR A 428 -4.26 15.55 -10.23
C THR A 428 -5.34 15.81 -9.20
N ALA A 429 -5.80 17.06 -9.10
CA ALA A 429 -6.60 17.54 -7.97
C ALA A 429 -7.91 16.76 -7.85
N THR A 430 -8.57 16.50 -8.99
CA THR A 430 -9.83 15.75 -9.01
C THR A 430 -9.66 14.32 -8.50
N ARG A 431 -8.64 13.60 -8.96
CA ARG A 431 -8.35 12.25 -8.44
C ARG A 431 -8.03 12.29 -6.96
N THR A 432 -7.17 13.21 -6.54
CA THR A 432 -6.77 13.33 -5.12
C THR A 432 -7.98 13.65 -4.25
N ALA A 433 -8.87 14.53 -4.70
CA ALA A 433 -10.12 14.82 -4.01
C ALA A 433 -11.05 13.59 -3.92
N LEU A 434 -11.19 12.79 -4.98
CA LEU A 434 -11.95 11.52 -4.92
C LEU A 434 -11.34 10.53 -3.91
N GLY A 435 -10.00 10.45 -3.88
CA GLY A 435 -9.30 9.58 -2.93
C GLY A 435 -9.51 10.02 -1.49
N VAL A 436 -9.40 11.31 -1.21
CA VAL A 436 -9.67 11.84 0.14
C VAL A 436 -11.14 11.66 0.51
N ALA A 437 -12.08 11.88 -0.41
CA ALA A 437 -13.50 11.60 -0.15
C ALA A 437 -13.73 10.12 0.23
N GLY A 438 -13.10 9.18 -0.48
CA GLY A 438 -13.16 7.75 -0.15
C GLY A 438 -12.52 7.42 1.21
N VAL A 439 -11.39 8.04 1.54
CA VAL A 439 -10.74 7.91 2.86
C VAL A 439 -11.62 8.48 3.96
N THR A 440 -12.26 9.63 3.74
CA THR A 440 -13.22 10.22 4.68
C THR A 440 -14.42 9.31 4.87
N PHE A 441 -14.99 8.75 3.81
CA PHE A 441 -16.08 7.78 3.91
C PHE A 441 -15.70 6.58 4.77
N TYR A 442 -14.56 5.94 4.46
CA TYR A 442 -14.05 4.81 5.24
C TYR A 442 -13.74 5.21 6.70
N GLY A 443 -13.10 6.36 6.91
CA GLY A 443 -12.68 6.83 8.23
C GLY A 443 -13.85 7.22 9.13
N VAL A 444 -14.90 7.81 8.57
CA VAL A 444 -16.14 8.12 9.30
C VAL A 444 -16.85 6.84 9.71
N LEU A 445 -16.97 5.86 8.81
CA LEU A 445 -17.52 4.54 9.15
C LEU A 445 -16.66 3.84 10.20
N TRP A 446 -15.33 3.86 10.06
CA TRP A 446 -14.41 3.28 11.03
C TRP A 446 -14.55 3.93 12.42
N ALA A 447 -14.66 5.26 12.49
CA ALA A 447 -14.87 5.97 13.75
C ALA A 447 -16.24 5.68 14.37
N ALA A 448 -17.26 5.47 13.53
CA ALA A 448 -18.60 5.09 13.98
C ALA A 448 -18.64 3.71 14.67
N ALA A 449 -17.67 2.83 14.39
CA ALA A 449 -17.52 1.54 15.09
C ALA A 449 -17.27 1.71 16.60
N ALA A 450 -16.69 2.85 17.00
CA ALA A 450 -16.40 3.18 18.39
C ALA A 450 -17.46 4.11 19.00
N ASN A 451 -18.69 4.16 18.49
CA ASN A 451 -19.72 5.10 18.94
C ASN A 451 -20.08 4.97 20.43
N ASP A 452 -20.10 3.74 20.96
CA ASP A 452 -20.30 3.41 22.38
C ASP A 452 -19.14 3.90 23.24
N GLN A 453 -17.90 3.71 22.79
CA GLN A 453 -16.71 4.19 23.50
C GLN A 453 -16.54 5.71 23.42
N ILE A 454 -16.95 6.33 22.31
CA ILE A 454 -17.02 7.79 22.21
C ILE A 454 -18.09 8.31 23.19
N ALA A 455 -19.28 7.70 23.21
CA ALA A 455 -20.36 8.08 24.13
C ALA A 455 -19.95 7.95 25.60
N SER A 456 -19.32 6.83 25.96
CA SER A 456 -18.87 6.53 27.32
C SER A 456 -17.73 7.45 27.76
N ASN A 457 -16.66 7.58 26.97
CA ASN A 457 -15.46 8.33 27.36
C ASN A 457 -15.63 9.85 27.30
N PHE A 458 -16.45 10.37 26.37
CA PHE A 458 -16.72 11.81 26.27
C PHE A 458 -18.02 12.21 26.97
N HIS A 459 -18.71 11.28 27.63
CA HIS A 459 -19.97 11.50 28.36
C HIS A 459 -21.04 12.19 27.50
N VAL A 460 -21.18 11.75 26.25
CA VAL A 460 -22.18 12.25 25.30
C VAL A 460 -23.22 11.17 24.99
N SER A 461 -24.43 11.58 24.62
CA SER A 461 -25.51 10.63 24.28
C SER A 461 -25.14 9.74 23.09
N LEU A 462 -25.35 8.43 23.22
CA LEU A 462 -25.16 7.47 22.13
C LEU A 462 -26.03 7.81 20.90
N PHE A 463 -27.24 8.34 21.11
CA PHE A 463 -28.12 8.77 20.02
C PHE A 463 -27.54 9.98 19.29
N ALA A 464 -26.95 10.93 20.01
CA ALA A 464 -26.30 12.10 19.42
C ALA A 464 -25.07 11.70 18.59
N VAL A 465 -24.24 10.79 19.12
CA VAL A 465 -23.07 10.25 18.41
C VAL A 465 -23.49 9.52 17.13
N THR A 466 -24.49 8.64 17.22
CA THR A 466 -25.02 7.91 16.06
C THR A 466 -25.63 8.86 15.02
N GLY A 467 -26.39 9.87 15.46
CA GLY A 467 -26.97 10.89 14.58
C GLY A 467 -25.90 11.72 13.86
N PHE A 468 -24.83 12.11 14.57
CA PHE A 468 -23.67 12.78 13.97
C PHE A 468 -23.04 11.92 12.87
N PHE A 469 -22.76 10.64 13.13
CA PHE A 469 -22.13 9.77 12.13
C PHE A 469 -23.04 9.49 10.93
N ARG A 470 -24.37 9.39 11.11
CA ARG A 470 -25.34 9.31 10.01
C ARG A 470 -25.28 10.52 9.07
N LEU A 471 -25.13 11.73 9.64
CA LEU A 471 -24.93 12.93 8.83
C LEU A 471 -23.53 12.98 8.21
N ALA A 472 -22.50 12.68 9.00
CA ALA A 472 -21.11 12.77 8.59
C ALA A 472 -20.74 11.79 7.48
N VAL A 473 -21.34 10.59 7.44
CA VAL A 473 -21.04 9.61 6.38
C VAL A 473 -21.55 10.09 5.02
N LEU A 474 -22.63 10.87 5.00
CA LEU A 474 -23.21 11.44 3.78
C LEU A 474 -22.57 12.78 3.39
N ALA A 475 -22.38 13.68 4.36
CA ALA A 475 -21.87 15.03 4.13
C ALA A 475 -20.34 15.12 4.10
N GLY A 476 -19.64 14.27 4.85
CA GLY A 476 -18.19 14.28 5.00
C GLY A 476 -17.45 14.08 3.67
N PRO A 477 -17.74 13.05 2.86
CA PRO A 477 -17.04 12.82 1.60
C PRO A 477 -17.17 13.97 0.58
N PRO A 478 -18.36 14.55 0.31
CA PRO A 478 -18.50 15.73 -0.54
C PRO A 478 -17.72 16.95 -0.03
N ILE A 479 -17.77 17.22 1.29
CA ILE A 479 -17.03 18.34 1.90
C ILE A 479 -15.52 18.13 1.72
N ALA A 480 -15.04 16.92 2.03
CA ALA A 480 -13.64 16.55 1.90
C ALA A 480 -13.16 16.64 0.45
N PHE A 481 -14.01 16.25 -0.52
CA PHE A 481 -13.73 16.40 -1.94
C PHE A 481 -13.48 17.87 -2.30
N VAL A 482 -14.44 18.76 -2.01
CA VAL A 482 -14.35 20.18 -2.38
C VAL A 482 -13.15 20.85 -1.72
N LEU A 483 -12.93 20.59 -0.43
CA LEU A 483 -11.80 21.15 0.32
C LEU A 483 -10.47 20.69 -0.27
N THR A 484 -10.32 19.38 -0.51
CA THR A 484 -9.09 18.80 -1.06
C THR A 484 -8.79 19.33 -2.45
N GLN A 485 -9.82 19.44 -3.31
CA GLN A 485 -9.65 19.98 -4.65
C GLN A 485 -9.15 21.42 -4.61
N ARG A 486 -9.75 22.27 -3.75
CA ARG A 486 -9.32 23.66 -3.56
C ARG A 486 -7.89 23.76 -3.02
N ILE A 487 -7.52 22.92 -2.06
CA ILE A 487 -6.15 22.86 -1.53
C ILE A 487 -5.17 22.48 -2.63
N CYS A 488 -5.46 21.43 -3.42
CA CYS A 488 -4.58 21.02 -4.52
C CYS A 488 -4.38 22.15 -5.54
N LEU A 489 -5.46 22.82 -5.95
CA LEU A 489 -5.37 23.96 -6.87
C LEU A 489 -4.60 25.15 -6.25
N GLY A 490 -4.76 25.40 -4.95
CA GLY A 490 -3.98 26.39 -4.22
C GLY A 490 -2.49 26.06 -4.20
N LEU A 491 -2.13 24.79 -3.98
CA LEU A 491 -0.75 24.30 -4.04
C LEU A 491 -0.15 24.43 -5.45
N GLN A 492 -0.93 24.11 -6.49
CA GLN A 492 -0.50 24.32 -7.88
C GLN A 492 -0.25 25.80 -8.18
N ARG A 493 -1.12 26.71 -7.72
CA ARG A 493 -0.91 28.16 -7.87
C ARG A 493 0.33 28.65 -7.14
N ARG A 494 0.61 28.10 -5.96
CA ARG A 494 1.84 28.40 -5.21
C ARG A 494 3.07 27.96 -6.00
N ASP A 495 3.08 26.73 -6.51
CA ASP A 495 4.19 26.21 -7.32
C ASP A 495 4.40 27.07 -8.58
N LEU A 496 3.33 27.52 -9.24
CA LEU A 496 3.41 28.42 -10.40
C LEU A 496 3.94 29.82 -10.04
N ARG A 497 3.52 30.40 -8.90
CA ARG A 497 4.05 31.69 -8.43
C ARG A 497 5.54 31.61 -8.14
N THR A 498 5.98 30.54 -7.47
CA THR A 498 7.39 30.28 -7.22
C THR A 498 8.18 30.08 -8.52
N ALA A 499 7.54 29.53 -9.56
CA ALA A 499 8.15 29.43 -10.90
C ALA A 499 8.38 30.79 -11.55
N LEU A 500 7.35 31.63 -11.51
CA LEU A 500 7.34 32.90 -12.24
C LEU A 500 8.11 34.00 -11.52
N ARG A 501 8.06 34.00 -10.18
CA ARG A 501 8.63 35.08 -9.35
C ARG A 501 9.91 34.68 -8.66
N GLY A 502 10.10 33.39 -8.40
CA GLY A 502 11.18 32.84 -7.57
C GLY A 502 10.72 32.51 -6.14
N VAL A 503 11.66 32.10 -5.29
CA VAL A 503 11.48 31.77 -3.88
C VAL A 503 11.67 33.02 -3.02
N GLU A 504 10.59 33.40 -2.33
CA GLU A 504 10.54 34.48 -1.33
C GLU A 504 11.59 34.24 -0.22
N THR A 505 12.45 35.23 0.04
CA THR A 505 13.52 35.11 1.03
C THR A 505 13.13 35.63 2.43
N GLY A 506 12.02 36.37 2.54
CA GLY A 506 11.66 37.10 3.75
C GLY A 506 12.48 38.37 4.00
N ILE A 507 13.41 38.72 3.10
CA ILE A 507 14.19 39.97 3.19
C ILE A 507 13.47 41.05 2.39
N VAL A 508 12.95 42.07 3.06
CA VAL A 508 12.27 43.20 2.44
C VAL A 508 13.22 44.39 2.35
N ARG A 509 13.40 44.93 1.15
CA ARG A 509 14.19 46.13 0.87
C ARG A 509 13.27 47.31 0.56
N ARG A 510 13.57 48.47 1.13
CA ARG A 510 12.88 49.73 0.80
C ARG A 510 13.59 50.39 -0.37
N LEU A 511 12.83 50.72 -1.42
CA LEU A 511 13.30 51.41 -2.61
C LEU A 511 13.40 52.93 -2.35
N PRO A 512 14.22 53.67 -3.13
CA PRO A 512 14.39 55.11 -2.97
C PRO A 512 13.11 55.94 -3.15
N ASP A 513 12.13 55.42 -3.91
CA ASP A 513 10.80 55.99 -4.10
C ASP A 513 9.84 55.73 -2.93
N GLY A 514 10.30 55.00 -1.91
CA GLY A 514 9.52 54.61 -0.74
C GLY A 514 8.79 53.28 -0.88
N GLY A 515 8.86 52.61 -2.04
CA GLY A 515 8.29 51.29 -2.26
C GLY A 515 8.99 50.18 -1.45
N TYR A 516 8.33 49.04 -1.28
CA TYR A 516 8.92 47.85 -0.65
C TYR A 516 8.99 46.72 -1.67
N LEU A 517 10.17 46.11 -1.79
CA LEU A 517 10.41 44.94 -2.63
C LEU A 517 10.92 43.80 -1.76
N GLU A 518 10.35 42.61 -1.91
CA GLU A 518 10.91 41.40 -1.32
C GLU A 518 12.00 40.84 -2.25
N ASP A 519 13.17 40.57 -1.68
CA ASP A 519 14.23 39.87 -2.41
C ASP A 519 13.77 38.46 -2.73
N VAL A 520 13.87 38.09 -4.01
CA VAL A 520 13.50 36.76 -4.47
C VAL A 520 14.73 36.03 -4.97
N GLN A 521 14.93 34.81 -4.48
CA GLN A 521 15.96 33.93 -4.98
C GLN A 521 15.39 33.05 -6.10
N PRO A 522 16.17 32.73 -7.13
CA PRO A 522 15.73 31.73 -8.10
C PRO A 522 15.57 30.36 -7.43
N PRO A 523 14.60 29.54 -7.86
CA PRO A 523 14.38 28.23 -7.27
C PRO A 523 15.63 27.34 -7.42
N ALA A 524 16.00 26.66 -6.33
CA ALA A 524 17.21 25.83 -6.25
C ALA A 524 17.14 24.56 -7.11
N GLU A 525 15.94 24.07 -7.39
CA GLU A 525 15.69 23.04 -8.39
C GLU A 525 14.87 23.65 -9.52
N PRO A 526 15.15 23.33 -10.81
CA PRO A 526 14.20 23.58 -11.88
C PRO A 526 12.88 22.98 -11.44
N LEU A 527 11.84 23.80 -11.35
CA LEU A 527 10.52 23.28 -11.04
C LEU A 527 10.25 22.19 -12.07
N PRO A 528 9.71 21.03 -11.64
CA PRO A 528 9.44 19.96 -12.57
C PRO A 528 8.64 20.59 -13.69
N ALA A 529 9.17 20.51 -14.92
CA ALA A 529 8.41 20.83 -16.12
C ALA A 529 7.03 20.28 -15.85
N GLY A 530 6.04 21.18 -15.84
CA GLY A 530 4.72 20.91 -15.27
C GLY A 530 4.21 19.56 -15.75
N PRO A 531 3.29 18.90 -15.04
CA PRO A 531 2.68 17.71 -15.57
C PRO A 531 2.32 17.96 -17.04
N LEU A 532 2.96 17.21 -17.93
CA LEU A 532 2.22 16.64 -19.03
C LEU A 532 0.99 16.06 -18.33
N GLY A 533 -0.13 16.78 -18.37
CA GLY A 533 -1.41 16.23 -17.95
C GLY A 533 -1.66 14.93 -18.73
N PRO A 534 -2.80 14.26 -18.52
CA PRO A 534 -3.28 13.34 -19.54
C PRO A 534 -3.19 14.08 -20.89
N GLY A 535 -2.30 13.60 -21.75
CA GLY A 535 -1.51 14.49 -22.61
C GLY A 535 -2.31 15.28 -23.63
N ASP A 536 -1.55 16.06 -24.38
CA ASP A 536 -1.76 16.37 -25.80
C ASP A 536 -1.85 15.08 -26.66
N GLY A 537 -2.58 14.05 -26.18
CA GLY A 537 -3.14 13.06 -27.05
C GLY A 537 -4.17 13.77 -27.92
N PRO A 538 -4.31 13.38 -29.20
CA PRO A 538 -5.21 14.04 -30.13
C PRO A 538 -6.58 14.19 -29.45
N ASP A 539 -7.15 15.41 -29.50
CA ASP A 539 -8.51 15.73 -29.08
C ASP A 539 -9.47 14.81 -29.86
N ARG A 540 -9.58 13.57 -29.41
CA ARG A 540 -10.53 12.62 -29.93
C ARG A 540 -11.85 12.99 -29.32
N GLU A 541 -12.80 13.35 -30.16
CA GLU A 541 -14.17 13.65 -29.76
C GLU A 541 -14.67 12.61 -28.75
N ALA A 542 -15.25 13.10 -27.66
CA ALA A 542 -15.87 12.21 -26.69
C ALA A 542 -16.97 11.43 -27.42
N SER A 543 -17.00 10.11 -27.28
CA SER A 543 -17.93 9.24 -28.00
C SER A 543 -19.40 9.41 -27.57
N GLY A 544 -19.68 10.27 -26.58
CA GLY A 544 -21.02 10.55 -26.08
C GLY A 544 -21.03 11.59 -24.94
N ARG A 545 -22.23 12.10 -24.62
CA ARG A 545 -22.46 13.16 -23.62
C ARG A 545 -21.91 12.83 -22.22
N LEU A 546 -22.06 11.58 -21.78
CA LEU A 546 -21.57 11.11 -20.48
C LEU A 546 -20.04 11.14 -20.38
N GLN A 547 -19.35 10.71 -21.44
CA GLN A 547 -17.88 10.76 -21.47
C GLN A 547 -17.38 12.21 -21.53
N ALA A 548 -18.09 13.10 -22.23
CA ALA A 548 -17.75 14.53 -22.26
C ALA A 548 -17.89 15.19 -20.87
N ALA A 549 -18.97 14.88 -20.13
CA ALA A 549 -19.17 15.36 -18.77
C ALA A 549 -18.08 14.84 -17.81
N ALA A 550 -17.78 13.53 -17.86
CA ALA A 550 -16.71 12.94 -17.06
C ALA A 550 -15.32 13.52 -17.39
N ARG A 551 -15.04 13.79 -18.68
CA ARG A 551 -13.83 14.50 -19.10
C ARG A 551 -13.76 15.91 -18.52
N ARG A 552 -14.86 16.65 -18.58
CA ARG A 552 -14.94 18.01 -18.01
C ARG A 552 -14.66 17.98 -16.50
N PHE A 553 -15.23 17.01 -15.79
CA PHE A 553 -15.01 16.81 -14.36
C PHE A 553 -13.51 16.56 -14.02
N TYR A 554 -12.83 15.70 -14.77
CA TYR A 554 -11.39 15.46 -14.58
C TYR A 554 -10.48 16.59 -15.11
N ARG A 555 -10.96 17.44 -16.01
CA ARG A 555 -10.21 18.58 -16.58
C ARG A 555 -10.21 19.83 -15.68
N VAL A 556 -10.79 19.78 -14.47
CA VAL A 556 -10.81 20.91 -13.51
C VAL A 556 -9.42 21.18 -12.88
N ASP A 557 -8.37 20.47 -13.30
CA ASP A 557 -7.00 20.76 -12.90
C ASP A 557 -6.48 22.02 -13.61
N LEU A 558 -5.70 22.85 -12.91
CA LEU A 558 -5.11 24.12 -13.38
C LEU A 558 -4.05 23.96 -14.50
N ALA A 559 -4.06 22.83 -15.21
CA ALA A 559 -3.02 22.38 -16.13
C ALA A 559 -2.90 23.20 -17.44
N ARG A 560 -3.63 24.30 -17.60
CA ARG A 560 -3.30 25.31 -18.61
C ARG A 560 -2.71 26.51 -17.90
N VAL A 561 -1.41 26.45 -17.61
CA VAL A 561 -0.62 27.68 -17.52
C VAL A 561 -0.84 28.42 -18.85
N PRO A 562 -1.31 29.68 -18.86
CA PRO A 562 -1.46 30.43 -20.10
C PRO A 562 -0.16 30.32 -20.91
N GLN A 563 -0.24 30.02 -22.21
CA GLN A 563 0.97 29.85 -23.05
C GLN A 563 1.91 31.06 -22.97
N ALA A 564 1.36 32.26 -22.73
CA ALA A 564 2.12 33.47 -22.47
C ALA A 564 3.03 33.37 -21.23
N ASP A 565 2.57 32.75 -20.14
CA ASP A 565 3.35 32.59 -18.91
C ASP A 565 4.41 31.49 -19.07
N LEU A 566 4.11 30.41 -19.79
CA LEU A 566 5.10 29.39 -20.16
C LEU A 566 6.20 29.94 -21.07
N ALA A 567 5.83 30.79 -22.03
CA ALA A 567 6.79 31.46 -22.92
C ALA A 567 7.73 32.39 -22.14
N ARG A 568 7.21 33.12 -21.12
CA ARG A 568 8.01 33.96 -20.23
C ARG A 568 8.99 33.15 -19.37
N VAL A 569 8.56 32.02 -18.79
CA VAL A 569 9.46 31.12 -18.05
C VAL A 569 10.53 30.55 -18.97
N ARG A 570 10.15 30.11 -20.17
CA ARG A 570 11.10 29.54 -21.14
C ARG A 570 12.10 30.57 -21.66
N GLN A 571 11.67 31.81 -21.89
CA GLN A 571 12.56 32.93 -22.23
C GLN A 571 13.50 33.29 -21.07
N ALA A 572 13.01 33.26 -19.83
CA ALA A 572 13.84 33.49 -18.65
C ALA A 572 14.88 32.39 -18.42
N ASP A 573 14.54 31.13 -18.68
CA ASP A 573 15.49 30.00 -18.64
C ASP A 573 16.53 30.09 -19.77
N LEU A 574 16.11 30.42 -21.01
CA LEU A 574 17.03 30.60 -22.14
C LEU A 574 17.99 31.79 -21.94
N ALA A 575 17.50 32.92 -21.41
CA ALA A 575 18.34 34.06 -21.05
C ALA A 575 19.34 33.75 -19.93
N ARG A 576 19.12 32.67 -19.17
CA ARG A 576 19.98 32.20 -18.09
C ARG A 576 21.14 31.36 -18.61
N ASP A 577 20.91 30.58 -19.66
CA ASP A 577 21.92 29.75 -20.31
C ASP A 577 22.88 30.58 -21.19
N ASP A 578 22.44 31.75 -21.68
CA ASP A 578 23.26 32.67 -22.50
C ASP A 578 24.24 33.54 -21.69
N HIS A 579 24.17 33.52 -20.34
CA HIS A 579 25.18 34.13 -19.47
C HIS A 579 26.05 33.05 -18.80
N PRO A 580 27.16 32.62 -19.41
CA PRO A 580 28.14 31.82 -18.70
C PRO A 580 28.71 32.71 -17.59
N THR A 581 28.39 32.38 -16.33
CA THR A 581 29.10 32.95 -15.19
C THR A 581 30.56 32.49 -15.25
N ALA A 582 31.39 33.24 -15.98
CA ALA A 582 32.83 33.18 -15.84
C ALA A 582 33.15 33.66 -14.41
N ARG A 583 33.31 32.72 -13.48
CA ARG A 583 33.98 33.02 -12.21
C ARG A 583 35.45 33.32 -12.54
N PRO A 584 36.00 34.50 -12.20
CA PRO A 584 37.44 34.69 -12.30
C PRO A 584 38.14 33.74 -11.31
N MET A 585 39.16 33.02 -11.79
CA MET A 585 40.07 32.27 -10.91
C MET A 585 40.78 33.25 -9.96
N PRO A 586 40.96 32.92 -8.67
CA PRO A 586 41.84 33.70 -7.81
C PRO A 586 43.29 33.54 -8.28
N PRO A 587 44.11 34.60 -8.19
CA PRO A 587 45.51 34.53 -8.60
C PRO A 587 46.27 33.54 -7.70
N THR A 588 46.97 32.62 -8.35
CA THR A 588 48.02 31.80 -7.73
C THR A 588 49.18 32.73 -7.33
N GLY A 589 49.32 32.98 -6.03
CA GLY A 589 50.53 33.56 -5.45
C GLY A 589 51.53 32.45 -5.13
N GLU A 590 52.70 32.49 -5.76
CA GLU A 590 53.86 31.64 -5.50
C GLU A 590 54.52 31.93 -4.14
N LYS A 591 54.83 30.88 -3.38
CA LYS A 591 56.21 30.42 -3.15
C LYS A 591 56.21 28.99 -2.62
#